data_AF-T0KYH9-F1
#
_entry.id   AF-T0KYH9-F1
#
_cell.length_a   1.000
_cell.length_b   1.000
_cell.length_c   1.000
_cell.angle_alpha   90.00
_cell.angle_beta   90.00
_cell.angle_gamma   90.00
#
_symmetry.space_group_name_H-M   'P 1'
#
loop_
_entity.id
_entity.type
_entity.pdbx_description
1 polymer ?
#
loop_
_entity_poly.entity_id
_entity_poly.type
_entity_poly.pdbx_seq_one_letter_code
_entity_poly.pdbx_strand_id
1 'polypeptide(L)'
;MTEIIRLSKSKKSNNLVKIEEESNYLPKYISEELHKFNICLKVFESINSKRITKAKKLIDRALLKLLTHEDYFVLFADVSFSIQKFNLSALLEIKENTFMDIVRKSTVIEKSLQENSLILKVYFKEKHFDFLESLKVYVPKNCYVLFETTFFNLIYTNVVNNILCMTFLENEKIRELSDSLKYLIEMSYNISKENILSFKRINSVYIILTNDLGKISDIYLSRKLYLDNTEVIILINLIFKESKAKKLLIYRIEQDIG
;
A
#
# COMPACT_ATOMS: atom_id res chain seq x y z
N MET A 1 -29.18 25.84 0.40
CA MET A 1 -27.99 26.21 1.20
C MET A 1 -28.04 25.62 2.61
N THR A 2 -29.12 25.81 3.38
CA THR A 2 -29.29 25.21 4.72
C THR A 2 -29.07 23.70 4.73
N GLU A 3 -29.61 23.01 3.72
CA GLU A 3 -29.47 21.55 3.59
C GLU A 3 -28.02 21.10 3.33
N ILE A 4 -27.30 21.82 2.47
CA ILE A 4 -25.86 21.58 2.22
C ILE A 4 -25.04 21.71 3.52
N ILE A 5 -25.33 22.73 4.32
CA ILE A 5 -24.66 22.94 5.62
C ILE A 5 -25.04 21.82 6.61
N ARG A 6 -26.31 21.41 6.63
CA ARG A 6 -26.81 20.33 7.49
C ARG A 6 -26.10 19.01 7.19
N LEU A 7 -26.01 18.63 5.91
CA LEU A 7 -25.32 17.42 5.47
C LEU A 7 -23.84 17.43 5.85
N SER A 8 -23.14 18.56 5.67
CA SER A 8 -21.71 18.68 6.03
C SER A 8 -21.40 18.50 7.52
N LYS A 9 -22.42 18.51 8.39
CA LYS A 9 -22.30 18.32 9.84
C LYS A 9 -22.98 17.05 10.33
N SER A 10 -23.63 16.30 9.44
CA SER A 10 -24.42 15.14 9.83
C SER A 10 -23.53 13.95 10.17
N LYS A 11 -24.02 13.07 11.06
CA LYS A 11 -23.36 11.80 11.34
C LYS A 11 -23.39 10.93 10.08
N LYS A 12 -22.26 10.27 9.80
CA LYS A 12 -22.11 9.36 8.66
C LYS A 12 -22.90 8.09 8.87
N SER A 13 -23.67 7.69 7.87
CA SER A 13 -24.61 6.56 7.88
C SER A 13 -23.99 5.23 7.49
N ASN A 14 -22.73 5.22 7.03
CA ASN A 14 -22.04 4.07 6.42
C ASN A 14 -22.72 3.49 5.16
N ASN A 15 -23.81 4.12 4.69
CA ASN A 15 -24.52 3.69 3.49
C ASN A 15 -23.76 4.13 2.23
N LEU A 16 -23.81 3.27 1.22
CA LEU A 16 -23.16 3.50 -0.07
C LEU A 16 -24.20 3.58 -1.19
N VAL A 17 -23.93 4.44 -2.15
CA VAL A 17 -24.74 4.63 -3.36
C VAL A 17 -23.88 4.29 -4.57
N LYS A 18 -24.40 3.42 -5.44
CA LYS A 18 -23.74 3.07 -6.70
C LYS A 18 -23.78 4.27 -7.65
N ILE A 19 -22.66 4.56 -8.30
CA ILE A 19 -22.62 5.52 -9.40
C ILE A 19 -23.07 4.80 -10.68
N GLU A 20 -24.08 5.37 -11.35
CA GLU A 20 -24.65 4.79 -12.58
C GLU A 20 -23.73 4.98 -13.80
N GLU A 21 -22.90 6.01 -13.79
CA GLU A 21 -21.98 6.33 -14.87
C GLU A 21 -20.73 5.43 -14.81
N GLU A 22 -20.55 4.58 -15.82
CA GLU A 22 -19.34 3.77 -15.95
C GLU A 22 -18.19 4.63 -16.51
N SER A 23 -17.17 4.86 -15.68
CA SER A 23 -15.96 5.58 -16.07
C SER A 23 -14.73 4.98 -15.40
N ASN A 24 -13.60 4.97 -16.10
CA ASN A 24 -12.31 4.56 -15.53
C ASN A 24 -11.80 5.54 -14.46
N TYR A 25 -12.39 6.75 -14.39
CA TYR A 25 -11.99 7.84 -13.50
C TYR A 25 -12.91 8.02 -12.28
N LEU A 26 -14.02 7.27 -12.23
CA LEU A 26 -14.96 7.31 -11.13
C LEU A 26 -14.90 6.00 -10.33
N PRO A 27 -15.11 6.06 -9.00
CA PRO A 27 -15.32 4.86 -8.19
C PRO A 27 -16.69 4.25 -8.50
N LYS A 28 -16.90 2.99 -8.12
CA LYS A 28 -18.19 2.31 -8.31
C LYS A 28 -19.25 2.76 -7.31
N TYR A 29 -18.81 3.09 -6.08
CA TYR A 29 -19.67 3.55 -5.00
C TYR A 29 -19.11 4.80 -4.33
N ILE A 30 -20.02 5.64 -3.81
CA ILE A 30 -19.72 6.79 -2.95
C ILE A 30 -20.63 6.75 -1.72
N SER A 31 -20.32 7.56 -0.71
CA SER A 31 -21.19 7.69 0.45
C SER A 31 -22.55 8.29 0.09
N GLU A 32 -23.58 7.87 0.83
CA GLU A 32 -24.92 8.42 0.71
C GLU A 32 -24.94 9.93 0.98
N GLU A 33 -24.12 10.42 1.91
CA GLU A 33 -24.04 11.84 2.23
C GLU A 33 -23.46 12.64 1.07
N LEU A 34 -22.39 12.16 0.41
CA LEU A 34 -21.85 12.82 -0.77
C LEU A 34 -22.85 12.80 -1.93
N HIS A 35 -23.57 11.69 -2.10
CA HIS A 35 -24.63 11.61 -3.10
C HIS A 35 -25.73 12.66 -2.87
N LYS A 36 -26.26 12.75 -1.63
CA LYS A 36 -27.24 13.77 -1.23
C LYS A 36 -26.71 15.19 -1.38
N PHE A 37 -25.44 15.42 -1.01
CA PHE A 37 -24.78 16.70 -1.18
C PHE A 37 -24.74 17.11 -2.66
N ASN A 38 -24.39 16.19 -3.54
CA ASN A 38 -24.34 16.41 -4.98
C ASN A 38 -25.74 16.66 -5.59
N ILE A 39 -26.80 16.00 -5.11
CA ILE A 39 -28.19 16.33 -5.51
C ILE A 39 -28.52 17.79 -5.13
N CYS A 40 -28.21 18.18 -3.89
CA CYS A 40 -28.45 19.55 -3.43
C CYS A 40 -27.66 20.57 -4.25
N LEU A 41 -26.45 20.23 -4.70
CA LEU A 41 -25.63 21.06 -5.56
C LEU A 41 -26.28 21.28 -6.93
N LYS A 42 -26.78 20.22 -7.58
CA LYS A 42 -27.46 20.34 -8.89
C LYS A 42 -28.64 21.32 -8.84
N VAL A 43 -29.44 21.24 -7.77
CA VAL A 43 -30.55 22.18 -7.54
C VAL A 43 -30.01 23.60 -7.33
N PHE A 44 -28.93 23.75 -6.56
CA PHE A 44 -28.32 25.06 -6.34
C PHE A 44 -27.80 25.70 -7.63
N GLU A 45 -27.16 24.92 -8.51
CA GLU A 45 -26.61 25.40 -9.79
C GLU A 45 -27.69 25.83 -10.78
N SER A 46 -28.90 25.27 -10.69
CA SER A 46 -30.04 25.71 -11.52
C SER A 46 -30.63 27.08 -11.12
N ILE A 47 -30.22 27.65 -9.97
CA ILE A 47 -30.76 28.92 -9.48
C ILE A 47 -29.97 30.07 -10.10
N ASN A 48 -30.66 30.98 -10.79
CA ASN A 48 -30.06 32.23 -11.25
C ASN A 48 -30.05 33.29 -10.12
N SER A 49 -28.89 33.51 -9.48
CA SER A 49 -28.76 34.44 -8.35
C SER A 49 -27.46 35.23 -8.37
N LYS A 50 -27.54 36.53 -8.05
CA LYS A 50 -26.36 37.40 -7.89
C LYS A 50 -25.45 36.99 -6.72
N ARG A 51 -25.89 36.12 -5.81
CA ARG A 51 -25.13 35.68 -4.62
C ARG A 51 -24.34 34.38 -4.83
N ILE A 52 -24.33 33.82 -6.04
CA ILE A 52 -23.71 32.51 -6.35
C ILE A 52 -22.23 32.46 -5.97
N THR A 53 -21.44 33.50 -6.26
CA THR A 53 -20.00 33.53 -5.96
C THR A 53 -19.70 33.43 -4.47
N LYS A 54 -20.48 34.09 -3.61
CA LYS A 54 -20.33 33.96 -2.14
C LYS A 54 -20.77 32.58 -1.65
N ALA A 55 -21.81 32.03 -2.24
CA ALA A 55 -22.31 30.70 -1.90
C ALA A 55 -21.35 29.58 -2.33
N LYS A 56 -20.64 29.70 -3.46
CA LYS A 56 -19.60 28.74 -3.89
C LYS A 56 -18.55 28.52 -2.81
N LYS A 57 -18.01 29.59 -2.21
CA LYS A 57 -17.05 29.49 -1.10
C LYS A 57 -17.61 28.74 0.12
N LEU A 58 -18.92 28.84 0.38
CA LEU A 58 -19.58 28.09 1.46
C LEU A 58 -19.75 26.62 1.11
N ILE A 59 -20.06 26.32 -0.15
CA ILE A 59 -20.16 24.96 -0.69
C ILE A 59 -18.80 24.27 -0.59
N ASP A 60 -17.71 24.92 -1.02
CA ASP A 60 -16.36 24.35 -0.95
C ASP A 60 -15.99 23.97 0.49
N ARG A 61 -16.26 24.87 1.45
CA ARG A 61 -16.04 24.60 2.88
C ARG A 61 -16.94 23.50 3.42
N ALA A 62 -18.18 23.41 2.96
CA ALA A 62 -19.11 22.37 3.38
C ALA A 62 -18.67 21.00 2.82
N LEU A 63 -18.18 20.95 1.58
CA LEU A 63 -17.64 19.74 0.97
C LEU A 63 -16.41 19.24 1.74
N LEU A 64 -15.45 20.10 2.04
CA LEU A 64 -14.26 19.70 2.81
C LEU A 64 -14.61 19.18 4.21
N LYS A 65 -15.63 19.75 4.85
CA LYS A 65 -16.15 19.24 6.14
C LYS A 65 -16.89 17.92 6.00
N LEU A 66 -17.49 17.67 4.83
CA LEU A 66 -18.15 16.41 4.55
C LEU A 66 -17.12 15.29 4.36
N LEU A 67 -15.96 15.59 3.78
CA LEU A 67 -14.91 14.60 3.47
C LEU A 67 -14.06 14.24 4.70
N THR A 68 -14.73 13.79 5.75
CA THR A 68 -14.14 13.25 6.97
C THR A 68 -14.77 11.87 7.21
N HIS A 69 -14.09 10.82 6.79
CA HIS A 69 -14.53 9.44 6.97
C HIS A 69 -13.46 8.66 7.74
N GLU A 70 -13.88 7.78 8.65
CA GLU A 70 -12.98 6.87 9.36
C GLU A 70 -12.48 5.75 8.44
N ASP A 71 -13.32 5.32 7.51
CA ASP A 71 -12.98 4.39 6.45
C ASP A 71 -12.28 5.15 5.30
N TYR A 72 -10.99 4.88 5.13
CA TYR A 72 -10.19 5.52 4.10
C TYR A 72 -10.56 5.11 2.68
N PHE A 73 -11.10 3.90 2.45
CA PHE A 73 -11.55 3.52 1.12
C PHE A 73 -12.78 4.34 0.71
N VAL A 74 -13.74 4.51 1.61
CA VAL A 74 -14.91 5.37 1.37
C VAL A 74 -14.46 6.83 1.17
N LEU A 75 -13.53 7.31 2.00
CA LEU A 75 -12.96 8.66 1.83
C LEU A 75 -12.33 8.83 0.45
N PHE A 76 -11.53 7.87 0.02
CA PHE A 76 -10.84 7.92 -1.27
C PHE A 76 -11.82 7.93 -2.45
N ALA A 77 -12.89 7.14 -2.37
CA ALA A 77 -13.95 7.14 -3.36
C ALA A 77 -14.63 8.52 -3.43
N ASP A 78 -15.05 9.05 -2.29
CA ASP A 78 -15.74 10.33 -2.18
C ASP A 78 -14.89 11.51 -2.68
N VAL A 79 -13.60 11.52 -2.33
CA VAL A 79 -12.65 12.53 -2.79
C VAL A 79 -12.39 12.39 -4.28
N SER A 80 -12.22 11.16 -4.80
CA SER A 80 -12.01 10.90 -6.22
C SER A 80 -13.19 11.37 -7.07
N PHE A 81 -14.42 11.09 -6.62
CA PHE A 81 -15.62 11.61 -7.24
C PHE A 81 -15.68 13.13 -7.18
N SER A 82 -15.32 13.71 -6.03
CA SER A 82 -15.34 15.16 -5.84
C SER A 82 -14.34 15.88 -6.74
N ILE A 83 -13.14 15.35 -6.98
CA ILE A 83 -12.16 15.95 -7.89
C ILE A 83 -12.69 16.09 -9.33
N GLN A 84 -13.50 15.13 -9.79
CA GLN A 84 -14.10 15.21 -11.13
C GLN A 84 -15.15 16.32 -11.24
N LYS A 85 -15.70 16.78 -10.12
CA LYS A 85 -16.79 17.77 -10.08
C LYS A 85 -16.36 19.14 -9.58
N PHE A 86 -15.34 19.19 -8.74
CA PHE A 86 -14.88 20.39 -8.07
C PHE A 86 -13.39 20.59 -8.33
N ASN A 87 -13.04 21.80 -8.77
CA ASN A 87 -11.64 22.19 -8.94
C ASN A 87 -11.09 22.81 -7.65
N LEU A 88 -10.84 21.96 -6.64
CA LEU A 88 -10.31 22.35 -5.34
C LEU A 88 -8.97 21.63 -5.10
N SER A 89 -7.87 22.38 -5.02
CA SER A 89 -6.53 21.83 -4.81
C SER A 89 -6.41 21.00 -3.52
N ALA A 90 -7.11 21.40 -2.46
CA ALA A 90 -7.15 20.66 -1.20
C ALA A 90 -7.66 19.22 -1.35
N LEU A 91 -8.47 18.91 -2.37
CA LEU A 91 -8.94 17.55 -2.61
C LEU A 91 -7.81 16.63 -3.10
N LEU A 92 -6.83 17.16 -3.85
CA LEU A 92 -5.68 16.38 -4.31
C LEU A 92 -4.83 15.94 -3.13
N GLU A 93 -4.55 16.87 -2.21
CA GLU A 93 -3.80 16.57 -0.98
C GLU A 93 -4.52 15.53 -0.12
N ILE A 94 -5.84 15.67 0.09
CA ILE A 94 -6.63 14.66 0.81
C ILE A 94 -6.56 13.31 0.11
N LYS A 95 -6.66 13.28 -1.23
CA LYS A 95 -6.58 12.05 -2.02
C LYS A 95 -5.23 11.35 -1.85
N GLU A 96 -4.13 12.09 -1.92
CA GLU A 96 -2.76 11.55 -1.78
C GLU A 96 -2.52 11.01 -0.38
N ASN A 97 -2.93 11.76 0.66
CA ASN A 97 -2.81 11.29 2.04
C ASN A 97 -3.64 10.03 2.28
N THR A 98 -4.89 10.03 1.82
CA THR A 98 -5.79 8.87 1.95
C THR A 98 -5.26 7.65 1.19
N PHE A 99 -4.70 7.84 0.00
CA PHE A 99 -4.01 6.80 -0.76
C PHE A 99 -2.91 6.13 0.08
N MET A 100 -2.03 6.93 0.66
CA MET A 100 -0.93 6.41 1.49
C MET A 100 -1.44 5.69 2.74
N ASP A 101 -2.49 6.21 3.37
CA ASP A 101 -3.07 5.61 4.57
C ASP A 101 -3.74 4.26 4.29
N ILE A 102 -4.45 4.14 3.15
CA ILE A 102 -5.00 2.86 2.68
C ILE A 102 -3.89 1.83 2.53
N VAL A 103 -2.84 2.17 1.78
CA VAL A 103 -1.78 1.18 1.49
C VAL A 103 -1.01 0.83 2.76
N ARG A 104 -0.68 1.81 3.61
CA ARG A 104 -0.02 1.56 4.91
C ARG A 104 -0.82 0.60 5.77
N LYS A 105 -2.11 0.86 5.99
CA LYS A 105 -2.97 -0.03 6.79
C LYS A 105 -3.08 -1.43 6.18
N SER A 106 -3.19 -1.52 4.86
CA SER A 106 -3.34 -2.80 4.15
C SER A 106 -2.08 -3.67 4.18
N THR A 107 -0.91 -3.08 4.43
CA THR A 107 0.40 -3.76 4.38
C THR A 107 1.03 -3.99 5.75
N VAL A 108 0.31 -3.72 6.84
CA VAL A 108 0.79 -4.03 8.20
C VAL A 108 0.93 -5.54 8.35
N ILE A 109 2.07 -5.99 8.88
CA ILE A 109 2.36 -7.40 9.16
C ILE A 109 2.09 -7.66 10.64
N GLU A 110 0.98 -8.35 10.92
CA GLU A 110 0.54 -8.67 12.29
C GLU A 110 0.94 -10.10 12.70
N LYS A 111 1.24 -10.95 11.72
CA LYS A 111 1.70 -12.33 11.96
C LYS A 111 3.22 -12.36 12.08
N SER A 112 3.72 -13.15 13.05
CA SER A 112 5.15 -13.42 13.16
C SER A 112 5.63 -14.13 11.90
N LEU A 113 6.74 -13.69 11.33
CA LEU A 113 7.36 -14.35 10.17
C LEU A 113 8.03 -15.69 10.55
N GLN A 114 8.00 -16.09 11.83
CA GLN A 114 8.42 -17.41 12.29
C GLN A 114 7.26 -18.43 12.33
N GLU A 115 6.03 -18.00 12.02
CA GLU A 115 4.89 -18.90 11.85
C GLU A 115 5.14 -19.91 10.73
N ASN A 116 4.38 -21.00 10.73
CA ASN A 116 4.47 -22.01 9.68
C ASN A 116 4.20 -21.41 8.28
N SER A 117 4.92 -21.91 7.28
CA SER A 117 4.83 -21.38 5.90
C SER A 117 3.41 -21.40 5.32
N LEU A 118 2.58 -22.39 5.64
CA LEU A 118 1.19 -22.45 5.17
C LEU A 118 0.36 -21.30 5.76
N ILE A 119 0.54 -21.00 7.05
CA ILE A 119 -0.14 -19.91 7.74
C ILE A 119 0.24 -18.58 7.11
N LEU A 120 1.53 -18.35 6.85
CA LEU A 120 2.00 -17.13 6.21
C LEU A 120 1.48 -16.96 4.78
N LYS A 121 1.47 -18.05 3.99
CA LYS A 121 0.94 -18.01 2.61
C LYS A 121 -0.55 -17.67 2.58
N VAL A 122 -1.35 -18.29 3.45
CA VAL A 122 -2.78 -17.95 3.59
C VAL A 122 -2.95 -16.50 4.02
N TYR A 123 -2.19 -16.05 5.02
CA TYR A 123 -2.25 -14.68 5.52
C TYR A 123 -1.94 -13.63 4.44
N PHE A 124 -0.86 -13.80 3.67
CA PHE A 124 -0.52 -12.86 2.60
C PHE A 124 -1.57 -12.90 1.47
N LYS A 125 -2.08 -14.09 1.15
CA LYS A 125 -3.15 -14.26 0.15
C LYS A 125 -4.42 -13.52 0.55
N GLU A 126 -4.88 -13.71 1.79
CA GLU A 126 -6.07 -13.04 2.32
C GLU A 126 -5.90 -11.53 2.29
N LYS A 127 -4.77 -11.01 2.80
CA LYS A 127 -4.49 -9.56 2.76
C LYS A 127 -4.53 -8.98 1.35
N HIS A 128 -3.90 -9.64 0.37
CA HIS A 128 -3.93 -9.17 -1.02
C HIS A 128 -5.32 -9.28 -1.64
N PHE A 129 -6.04 -10.38 -1.39
CA PHE A 129 -7.40 -10.57 -1.89
C PHE A 129 -8.36 -9.50 -1.36
N ASP A 130 -8.38 -9.26 -0.05
CA ASP A 130 -9.24 -8.26 0.58
C ASP A 130 -8.92 -6.84 0.09
N PHE A 131 -7.64 -6.57 -0.12
CA PHE A 131 -7.18 -5.32 -0.71
C PHE A 131 -7.73 -5.15 -2.14
N LEU A 132 -7.58 -6.16 -3.01
CA LEU A 132 -8.09 -6.13 -4.39
C LEU A 132 -9.61 -6.00 -4.47
N GLU A 133 -10.36 -6.70 -3.60
CA GLU A 133 -11.81 -6.57 -3.54
C GLU A 133 -12.22 -5.15 -3.13
N SER A 134 -11.50 -4.53 -2.18
CA SER A 134 -11.72 -3.14 -1.81
C SER A 134 -11.43 -2.18 -2.96
N LEU A 135 -10.34 -2.38 -3.72
CA LEU A 135 -10.04 -1.57 -4.91
C LEU A 135 -11.17 -1.61 -5.95
N LYS A 136 -11.75 -2.79 -6.19
CA LYS A 136 -12.85 -2.98 -7.16
C LYS A 136 -14.09 -2.13 -6.84
N VAL A 137 -14.30 -1.84 -5.56
CA VAL A 137 -15.49 -1.12 -5.07
C VAL A 137 -15.23 0.39 -5.02
N TYR A 138 -14.09 0.80 -4.46
CA TYR A 138 -13.89 2.18 -4.02
C TYR A 138 -12.89 2.98 -4.87
N VAL A 139 -12.06 2.31 -5.67
CA VAL A 139 -10.99 2.97 -6.39
C VAL A 139 -11.34 3.08 -7.88
N PRO A 140 -11.08 4.22 -8.54
CA PRO A 140 -11.15 4.32 -9.99
C PRO A 140 -10.17 3.37 -10.68
N LYS A 141 -10.61 2.71 -11.77
CA LYS A 141 -9.82 1.68 -12.47
C LYS A 141 -8.44 2.17 -12.94
N ASN A 142 -8.33 3.44 -13.33
CA ASN A 142 -7.06 4.02 -13.76
C ASN A 142 -6.00 4.09 -12.64
N CYS A 143 -6.39 3.95 -11.38
CA CYS A 143 -5.50 3.95 -10.23
C CYS A 143 -5.09 2.55 -9.75
N TYR A 144 -5.66 1.45 -10.30
CA TYR A 144 -5.45 0.10 -9.75
C TYR A 144 -3.98 -0.32 -9.76
N VAL A 145 -3.30 -0.13 -10.89
CA VAL A 145 -1.89 -0.51 -11.03
C VAL A 145 -1.02 0.27 -10.04
N LEU A 146 -1.33 1.54 -9.77
CA LEU A 146 -0.61 2.34 -8.79
C LEU A 146 -0.81 1.81 -7.38
N PHE A 147 -2.05 1.52 -6.98
CA PHE A 147 -2.34 0.93 -5.66
C PHE A 147 -1.65 -0.41 -5.48
N GLU A 148 -1.75 -1.30 -6.47
CA GLU A 148 -1.18 -2.64 -6.37
C GLU A 148 0.36 -2.60 -6.34
N THR A 149 0.97 -1.76 -7.18
CA THR A 149 2.43 -1.55 -7.17
C THR A 149 2.90 -1.02 -5.83
N THR A 150 2.20 -0.03 -5.26
CA THR A 150 2.57 0.55 -3.96
C THR A 150 2.31 -0.41 -2.81
N PHE A 151 1.26 -1.25 -2.89
CA PHE A 151 1.01 -2.34 -1.95
C PHE A 151 2.20 -3.30 -1.90
N PHE A 152 2.66 -3.79 -3.04
CA PHE A 152 3.82 -4.69 -3.07
C PHE A 152 5.10 -3.98 -2.61
N ASN A 153 5.25 -2.68 -2.93
CA ASN A 153 6.39 -1.91 -2.43
C ASN A 153 6.46 -1.85 -0.90
N LEU A 154 5.33 -1.57 -0.24
CA LEU A 154 5.30 -1.50 1.21
C LEU A 154 5.35 -2.90 1.85
N ILE A 155 4.63 -3.90 1.35
CA ILE A 155 4.65 -5.23 1.96
C ILE A 155 6.05 -5.85 1.88
N TYR A 156 6.76 -5.70 0.75
CA TYR A 156 8.13 -6.20 0.62
C TYR A 156 9.08 -5.48 1.56
N THR A 157 8.96 -4.16 1.67
CA THR A 157 9.76 -3.37 2.62
C THR A 157 9.51 -3.82 4.06
N ASN A 158 8.24 -4.00 4.46
CA ASN A 158 7.86 -4.43 5.79
C ASN A 158 8.39 -5.85 6.09
N VAL A 159 8.27 -6.78 5.14
CA VAL A 159 8.80 -8.14 5.29
C VAL A 159 10.32 -8.12 5.44
N VAL A 160 11.04 -7.40 4.58
CA VAL A 160 12.51 -7.29 4.67
C VAL A 160 12.93 -6.72 6.01
N ASN A 161 12.31 -5.62 6.45
CA ASN A 161 12.64 -5.00 7.73
C ASN A 161 12.35 -5.95 8.89
N ASN A 162 11.22 -6.67 8.88
CA ASN A 162 10.91 -7.66 9.91
C ASN A 162 11.91 -8.81 9.96
N ILE A 163 12.43 -9.27 8.81
CA ILE A 163 13.49 -10.29 8.75
C ILE A 163 14.80 -9.76 9.33
N LEU A 164 15.19 -8.54 8.97
CA LEU A 164 16.41 -7.91 9.47
C LEU A 164 16.37 -7.66 10.99
N CYS A 165 15.18 -7.52 11.58
CA CYS A 165 15.00 -7.41 13.02
C CYS A 165 15.01 -8.74 13.78
N MET A 166 15.09 -9.89 13.08
CA MET A 166 15.15 -11.19 13.75
C MET A 166 16.51 -11.42 14.39
N THR A 167 16.50 -12.01 15.59
CA THR A 167 17.72 -12.33 16.34
C THR A 167 18.22 -13.75 16.09
N PHE A 168 17.32 -14.67 15.72
CA PHE A 168 17.62 -16.08 15.53
C PHE A 168 16.64 -16.72 14.54
N LEU A 169 17.15 -17.63 13.71
CA LEU A 169 16.35 -18.48 12.83
C LEU A 169 16.88 -19.91 12.83
N GLU A 170 16.03 -20.88 13.11
CA GLU A 170 16.37 -22.29 12.97
C GLU A 170 16.41 -22.71 11.50
N ASN A 171 17.20 -23.73 11.16
CA ASN A 171 17.34 -24.21 9.78
C ASN A 171 16.00 -24.57 9.11
N GLU A 172 15.07 -25.17 9.87
CA GLU A 172 13.72 -25.46 9.36
C GLU A 172 12.96 -24.17 9.05
N LYS A 173 13.06 -23.17 9.93
CA LYS A 173 12.45 -21.84 9.74
C LYS A 173 13.06 -21.06 8.58
N ILE A 174 14.36 -21.24 8.27
CA ILE A 174 14.98 -20.67 7.07
C ILE A 174 14.27 -21.18 5.81
N ARG A 175 13.99 -22.49 5.75
CA ARG A 175 13.27 -23.09 4.63
C ARG A 175 11.83 -22.60 4.55
N GLU A 176 11.09 -22.62 5.66
CA GLU A 176 9.70 -22.15 5.71
C GLU A 176 9.56 -20.68 5.29
N LEU A 177 10.48 -19.82 5.76
CA LEU A 177 10.52 -18.41 5.41
C LEU A 177 10.87 -18.23 3.93
N SER A 178 11.84 -18.98 3.40
CA SER A 178 12.19 -18.95 1.98
C SER A 178 11.01 -19.31 1.09
N ASP A 179 10.26 -20.36 1.46
CA ASP A 179 9.06 -20.80 0.74
C ASP A 179 7.93 -19.75 0.79
N SER A 180 7.81 -19.04 1.91
CA SER A 180 6.83 -17.95 2.08
C SER A 180 7.21 -16.72 1.27
N LEU A 181 8.50 -16.35 1.23
CA LEU A 181 9.01 -15.27 0.39
C LEU A 181 8.84 -15.55 -1.09
N LYS A 182 9.14 -16.79 -1.52
CA LYS A 182 8.92 -17.20 -2.90
C LYS A 182 7.47 -17.02 -3.30
N TYR A 183 6.54 -17.50 -2.48
CA TYR A 183 5.11 -17.33 -2.71
C TYR A 183 4.71 -15.86 -2.79
N LEU A 184 5.15 -15.04 -1.83
CA LEU A 184 4.85 -13.61 -1.79
C LEU A 184 5.39 -12.88 -3.04
N ILE A 185 6.58 -13.25 -3.52
CA ILE A 185 7.16 -12.73 -4.77
C ILE A 185 6.33 -13.16 -6.00
N GLU A 186 5.87 -14.41 -6.02
CA GLU A 186 5.02 -14.94 -7.10
C GLU A 186 3.64 -14.27 -7.13
N MET A 187 3.12 -13.80 -5.99
CA MET A 187 1.84 -13.08 -5.96
C MET A 187 1.86 -11.79 -6.79
N SER A 188 3.02 -11.14 -6.95
CA SER A 188 3.13 -9.92 -7.76
C SER A 188 3.37 -10.18 -9.24
N TYR A 189 3.09 -11.39 -9.76
CA TYR A 189 3.42 -11.78 -11.14
C TYR A 189 2.75 -10.92 -12.22
N ASN A 190 1.57 -10.35 -11.94
CA ASN A 190 0.84 -9.49 -12.87
C ASN A 190 1.41 -8.08 -12.99
N ILE A 191 2.37 -7.72 -12.13
CA ILE A 191 3.00 -6.39 -12.13
C ILE A 191 4.43 -6.54 -12.63
N SER A 192 4.84 -5.65 -13.54
CA SER A 192 6.24 -5.59 -13.95
C SER A 192 7.13 -5.36 -12.73
N LYS A 193 8.11 -6.24 -12.55
CA LYS A 193 9.08 -6.18 -11.43
C LYS A 193 9.86 -4.86 -11.40
N GLU A 194 10.02 -4.22 -12.54
CA GLU A 194 10.68 -2.92 -12.68
C GLU A 194 9.89 -1.78 -12.02
N ASN A 195 8.56 -1.92 -11.92
CA ASN A 195 7.70 -0.94 -11.26
C ASN A 195 7.72 -1.08 -9.73
N ILE A 196 8.15 -2.22 -9.21
CA ILE A 196 8.23 -2.49 -7.77
C ILE A 196 9.67 -2.20 -7.31
N LEU A 197 9.92 -0.96 -6.89
CA LEU A 197 11.22 -0.49 -6.41
C LEU A 197 11.86 -1.42 -5.35
N SER A 198 11.06 -1.95 -4.43
CA SER A 198 11.52 -2.85 -3.37
C SER A 198 11.78 -4.29 -3.82
N PHE A 199 11.40 -4.66 -5.04
CA PHE A 199 11.49 -6.04 -5.55
C PHE A 199 12.92 -6.57 -5.48
N LYS A 200 13.89 -5.76 -5.91
CA LYS A 200 15.31 -6.13 -5.92
C LYS A 200 15.83 -6.41 -4.50
N ARG A 201 15.36 -5.64 -3.52
CA ARG A 201 15.76 -5.80 -2.10
C ARG A 201 15.19 -7.09 -1.51
N ILE A 202 13.88 -7.35 -1.64
CA ILE A 202 13.29 -8.62 -1.16
C ILE A 202 13.86 -9.85 -1.89
N ASN A 203 14.13 -9.74 -3.20
CA ASN A 203 14.74 -10.82 -3.95
C ASN A 203 16.18 -11.11 -3.49
N SER A 204 16.91 -10.10 -3.03
CA SER A 204 18.25 -10.28 -2.44
C SER A 204 18.18 -11.05 -1.11
N VAL A 205 17.19 -10.75 -0.27
CA VAL A 205 16.92 -11.52 0.96
C VAL A 205 16.59 -12.98 0.62
N TYR A 206 15.70 -13.21 -0.34
CA TYR A 206 15.37 -14.55 -0.81
C TYR A 206 16.59 -15.32 -1.35
N ILE A 207 17.46 -14.66 -2.12
CA ILE A 207 18.72 -15.26 -2.59
C ILE A 207 19.60 -15.68 -1.43
N ILE A 208 19.79 -14.84 -0.41
CA ILE A 208 20.65 -15.17 0.73
C ILE A 208 20.06 -16.35 1.54
N LEU A 209 18.73 -16.41 1.72
CA LEU A 209 18.08 -17.50 2.45
C LEU A 209 18.14 -18.86 1.72
N THR A 210 18.27 -18.87 0.39
CA THR A 210 18.14 -20.08 -0.44
C THR A 210 19.46 -20.62 -1.00
N ASN A 211 20.59 -19.95 -0.77
CA ASN A 211 21.88 -20.33 -1.34
C ASN A 211 22.93 -20.54 -0.25
N ASP A 212 23.99 -21.27 -0.57
CA ASP A 212 25.15 -21.42 0.32
C ASP A 212 26.07 -20.18 0.32
N LEU A 213 26.98 -20.14 1.29
CA LEU A 213 27.95 -19.04 1.46
C LEU A 213 28.83 -18.80 0.22
N GLY A 214 29.19 -19.84 -0.53
CA GLY A 214 30.04 -19.70 -1.71
C GLY A 214 29.31 -18.95 -2.80
N LYS A 215 28.09 -19.40 -3.13
CA LYS A 215 27.24 -18.75 -4.11
C LYS A 215 26.82 -17.33 -3.69
N ILE A 216 26.56 -17.11 -2.40
CA ILE A 216 26.30 -15.75 -1.88
C ILE A 216 27.53 -14.85 -2.11
N SER A 217 28.74 -15.35 -1.84
CA SER A 217 29.97 -14.60 -2.09
C SER A 217 30.10 -14.21 -3.57
N ASP A 218 29.83 -15.12 -4.49
CA ASP A 218 29.92 -14.83 -5.93
C ASP A 218 28.89 -13.77 -6.37
N ILE A 219 27.66 -13.87 -5.87
CA ILE A 219 26.58 -12.91 -6.17
C ILE A 219 26.92 -11.53 -5.60
N TYR A 220 27.44 -11.47 -4.38
CA TYR A 220 27.90 -10.24 -3.73
C TYR A 220 29.01 -9.57 -4.57
N LEU A 221 30.06 -10.31 -4.95
CA LEU A 221 31.16 -9.78 -5.78
C LEU A 221 30.67 -9.27 -7.15
N SER A 222 29.64 -9.90 -7.70
CA SER A 222 29.01 -9.46 -8.96
C SER A 222 28.08 -8.24 -8.80
N ARG A 223 27.96 -7.65 -7.59
CA ARG A 223 27.08 -6.52 -7.25
C ARG A 223 25.61 -6.74 -7.60
N LYS A 224 25.14 -7.98 -7.43
CA LYS A 224 23.74 -8.38 -7.70
C LYS A 224 22.87 -8.50 -6.44
N LEU A 225 23.44 -8.24 -5.26
CA LEU A 225 22.68 -8.03 -4.04
C LEU A 225 22.34 -6.54 -3.90
N TYR A 226 21.06 -6.25 -3.72
CA TYR A 226 20.51 -4.89 -3.59
C TYR A 226 20.15 -4.59 -2.12
N LEU A 227 21.07 -4.98 -1.24
CA LEU A 227 21.07 -4.73 0.19
C LEU A 227 22.37 -3.98 0.51
N ASP A 228 22.34 -3.11 1.50
CA ASP A 228 23.58 -2.52 1.98
C ASP A 228 24.47 -3.56 2.71
N ASN A 229 25.75 -3.24 2.87
CA ASN A 229 26.71 -4.16 3.47
C ASN A 229 26.32 -4.56 4.91
N THR A 230 25.68 -3.67 5.65
CA THR A 230 25.22 -3.94 7.02
C THR A 230 24.08 -4.96 7.02
N GLU A 231 23.09 -4.78 6.13
CA GLU A 231 21.98 -5.70 5.93
C GLU A 231 22.46 -7.09 5.50
N VAL A 232 23.43 -7.17 4.58
CA VAL A 232 24.01 -8.43 4.14
C VAL A 232 24.69 -9.14 5.31
N ILE A 233 25.48 -8.43 6.13
CA ILE A 233 26.14 -9.00 7.32
C ILE A 233 25.09 -9.49 8.33
N ILE A 234 24.03 -8.74 8.59
CA ILE A 234 22.92 -9.14 9.48
C ILE A 234 22.32 -10.47 9.02
N LEU A 235 21.99 -10.59 7.73
CA LEU A 235 21.39 -11.81 7.18
C LEU A 235 22.36 -12.99 7.23
N ILE A 236 23.63 -12.79 6.89
CA ILE A 236 24.65 -13.85 6.98
C ILE A 236 24.78 -14.35 8.43
N ASN A 237 24.77 -13.44 9.40
CA ASN A 237 24.82 -13.80 10.82
C ASN A 237 23.56 -14.52 11.30
N LEU A 238 22.40 -14.14 10.79
CA LEU A 238 21.11 -14.76 11.12
C LEU A 238 21.01 -16.20 10.59
N ILE A 239 21.53 -16.46 9.39
CA ILE A 239 21.28 -17.70 8.63
C ILE A 239 22.41 -18.73 8.86
N PHE A 240 23.66 -18.29 8.93
CA PHE A 240 24.81 -19.19 8.93
C PHE A 240 25.48 -19.29 10.28
N LYS A 241 25.69 -20.54 10.71
CA LYS A 241 26.52 -20.87 11.89
C LYS A 241 27.96 -20.41 11.67
N GLU A 242 28.65 -20.21 12.79
CA GLU A 242 30.02 -19.73 12.79
C GLU A 242 30.97 -20.69 12.07
N SER A 243 31.69 -20.19 11.07
CA SER A 243 32.62 -20.97 10.25
C SER A 243 33.73 -20.09 9.67
N LYS A 244 34.85 -20.68 9.27
CA LYS A 244 35.94 -19.95 8.62
C LYS A 244 35.48 -19.25 7.33
N ALA A 245 34.61 -19.91 6.57
CA ALA A 245 34.02 -19.35 5.35
C ALA A 245 33.15 -18.12 5.64
N LYS A 246 32.30 -18.19 6.67
CA LYS A 246 31.48 -17.06 7.12
C LYS A 246 32.34 -15.86 7.54
N LYS A 247 33.33 -16.08 8.41
CA LYS A 247 34.25 -15.02 8.87
C LYS A 247 34.96 -14.33 7.71
N LEU A 248 35.41 -15.11 6.74
CA LEU A 248 36.12 -14.60 5.57
C LEU A 248 35.20 -13.78 4.65
N LEU A 249 33.93 -14.19 4.49
CA LEU A 249 32.94 -13.42 3.74
C LEU A 249 32.60 -12.10 4.44
N ILE A 250 32.31 -12.14 5.76
CA ILE A 250 32.02 -10.92 6.53
C ILE A 250 33.19 -9.94 6.48
N TYR A 251 34.42 -10.42 6.71
CA TYR A 251 35.61 -9.58 6.62
C TYR A 251 35.73 -8.89 5.25
N ARG A 252 35.47 -9.62 4.16
CA ARG A 252 35.48 -9.02 2.81
C ARG A 252 34.43 -7.92 2.66
N ILE A 253 33.20 -8.16 3.14
CA ILE A 253 32.11 -7.18 3.07
C ILE A 253 32.47 -5.92 3.88
N GLU A 254 33.09 -6.08 5.05
CA GLU A 254 33.54 -4.97 5.90
C GLU A 254 34.65 -4.12 5.24
N GLN A 255 35.56 -4.75 4.48
CA GLN A 255 36.59 -4.01 3.73
C GLN A 255 36.00 -3.13 2.62
N ASP A 256 34.84 -3.51 2.06
CA ASP A 256 34.14 -2.71 1.04
C ASP A 256 33.37 -1.51 1.62
N ILE A 257 33.30 -1.37 2.96
CA ILE A 257 32.67 -0.22 3.64
C ILE A 257 33.63 0.98 3.73
N GLY A 258 34.93 0.77 3.53
CA GLY A 258 35.97 1.82 3.50
C GLY A 258 36.16 2.44 2.12
#